data_AF-A0A976CGR6-F1
#
_entry.id   AF-A0A976CGR6-F1
#
_cell.length_a   1.000
_cell.length_b   1.000
_cell.length_c   1.000
_cell.angle_alpha   90.00
_cell.angle_beta   90.00
_cell.angle_gamma   90.00
#
_symmetry.space_group_name_H-M   'P 1'
#
loop_
_entity.id
_entity.type
_entity.pdbx_description
1 polymer ?
#
loop_
_entity_poly.entity_id
_entity_poly.type
_entity_poly.pdbx_seq_one_letter_code
_entity_poly.pdbx_strand_id
1 'polypeptide(L)' 'MTQESSPQKLVETLLQSIDPSAIADESLRRTVSILLNLIEQLQAETREFGVRESKIKTRKQSP' A
#
# COMPACT_ATOMS: atom_id res chain seq x y z
N MET A 1 18.41 -11.25 18.28
CA MET A 1 18.17 -10.68 16.95
C MET A 1 16.69 -10.32 16.85
N THR A 2 16.33 -9.08 17.16
CA THR A 2 14.98 -8.57 16.88
C THR A 2 14.97 -8.12 15.43
N GLN A 3 14.26 -8.88 14.58
CA GLN A 3 14.00 -8.50 13.21
C GLN A 3 12.98 -7.36 13.24
N GLU A 4 13.46 -6.13 13.29
CA GLU A 4 12.65 -4.93 13.11
C GLU A 4 11.97 -5.03 11.72
N SER A 5 10.72 -5.48 11.69
CA SER A 5 9.93 -5.52 10.47
C SER A 5 9.79 -4.10 9.93
N SER A 6 10.10 -3.89 8.65
CA SER A 6 10.04 -2.57 8.04
C SER A 6 8.64 -1.95 8.22
N PRO A 7 8.53 -0.62 8.40
CA PRO A 7 7.25 0.05 8.57
C PRO A 7 6.23 -0.29 7.48
N GLN A 8 6.69 -0.52 6.24
CA GLN A 8 5.79 -0.93 5.14
C GLN A 8 5.15 -2.29 5.38
N LYS A 9 5.92 -3.26 5.92
CA LYS A 9 5.42 -4.61 6.18
C LYS A 9 4.38 -4.63 7.31
N LEU A 10 4.56 -3.77 8.31
CA LEU A 10 3.58 -3.58 9.39
C LEU A 10 2.26 -3.01 8.86
N VAL A 11 2.33 -2.03 7.96
CA VAL A 11 1.15 -1.43 7.33
C VAL A 11 0.44 -2.45 6.44
N GLU A 12 1.15 -3.22 5.61
CA GLU A 12 0.54 -4.30 4.81
C GLU A 12 -0.16 -5.34 5.69
N THR A 13 0.49 -5.78 6.77
CA THR A 13 -0.08 -6.76 7.70
C THR A 13 -1.35 -6.21 8.37
N LEU A 14 -1.34 -4.94 8.76
CA LEU A 14 -2.51 -4.27 9.35
C LEU A 14 -3.67 -4.22 8.34
N LEU A 15 -3.42 -3.80 7.11
CA LEU A 15 -4.46 -3.68 6.08
C LEU A 15 -5.08 -5.04 5.74
N GLN A 16 -4.26 -6.09 5.65
CA GLN A 16 -4.73 -7.47 5.40
C GLN A 16 -5.56 -8.05 6.55
N SER A 17 -5.44 -7.51 7.77
CA SER A 17 -6.21 -7.96 8.93
C SER A 17 -7.62 -7.38 9.00
N ILE A 18 -7.94 -6.38 8.17
CA ILE A 18 -9.24 -5.72 8.15
C ILE A 18 -10.19 -6.52 7.24
N ASP A 19 -11.26 -7.06 7.82
CA ASP A 19 -12.37 -7.67 7.08
C ASP A 19 -13.60 -6.74 7.10
N PRO A 20 -13.90 -6.02 6.00
CA PRO A 20 -15.06 -5.15 5.92
C PRO A 20 -16.39 -5.91 6.07
N SER A 21 -16.43 -7.21 5.75
CA SER A 21 -17.67 -8.00 5.82
C SER A 21 -18.12 -8.26 7.26
N ALA A 22 -17.19 -8.21 8.22
CA ALA A 22 -17.47 -8.29 9.65
C ALA A 22 -18.13 -7.02 10.22
N ILE A 23 -18.19 -5.93 9.45
CA ILE A 23 -18.82 -4.67 9.87
C ILE A 23 -20.32 -4.74 9.62
N ALA A 24 -21.10 -4.70 10.70
CA ALA A 24 -22.56 -4.79 10.64
C ALA A 24 -23.21 -3.55 9.99
N ASP A 25 -22.73 -2.35 10.32
CA ASP A 25 -23.25 -1.10 9.76
C ASP A 25 -22.84 -0.96 8.28
N GLU A 26 -23.84 -0.88 7.39
CA GLU A 26 -23.61 -0.80 5.94
C GLU A 26 -22.83 0.46 5.54
N SER A 27 -23.15 1.60 6.14
CA SER A 27 -22.51 2.87 5.78
C SER A 27 -21.03 2.83 6.12
N LEU A 28 -20.70 2.31 7.30
CA LEU A 28 -19.34 2.09 7.77
C LEU A 28 -18.63 1.03 6.93
N ARG A 29 -19.26 -0.11 6.65
CA ARG A 29 -18.70 -1.17 5.78
C ARG A 29 -18.33 -0.62 4.40
N ARG A 30 -19.25 0.13 3.79
CA ARG A 30 -19.02 0.78 2.49
C ARG A 30 -17.87 1.77 2.56
N THR A 31 -17.82 2.58 3.62
CA THR A 31 -16.76 3.58 3.83
C THR A 31 -15.40 2.89 3.96
N VAL A 32 -15.29 1.86 4.79
CA VAL A 32 -14.05 1.08 4.97
C VAL A 32 -13.63 0.42 3.66
N SER A 33 -14.57 -0.15 2.91
CA SER A 33 -14.28 -0.78 1.61
C SER A 33 -13.71 0.23 0.60
N ILE A 34 -14.28 1.44 0.54
CA ILE A 34 -13.78 2.53 -0.32
C ILE A 34 -12.36 2.94 0.09
N LEU A 35 -12.10 3.07 1.39
CA LEU A 35 -10.79 3.47 1.91
C LEU A 35 -9.71 2.42 1.61
N LEU A 36 -10.02 1.13 1.78
CA LEU A 36 -9.09 0.05 1.46
C LEU A 36 -8.72 0.07 -0.04
N ASN A 37 -9.71 0.21 -0.92
CA ASN A 37 -9.47 0.31 -2.36
C ASN A 37 -8.61 1.53 -2.71
N LEU A 38 -8.86 2.68 -2.09
CA LEU A 38 -8.06 3.89 -2.30
C LEU A 38 -6.59 3.67 -1.88
N ILE A 39 -6.37 3.00 -0.74
CA ILE A 39 -5.01 2.70 -0.27
C ILE A 39 -4.28 1.77 -1.26
N GLU A 40 -4.95 0.74 -1.78
CA GLU A 40 -4.35 -0.15 -2.80
C GLU A 40 -3.94 0.61 -4.06
N GLN A 41 -4.79 1.52 -4.54
CA GLN A 41 -4.49 2.38 -5.70
C GLN A 41 -3.26 3.27 -5.44
N LEU A 42 -3.20 3.94 -4.29
CA LEU A 42 -2.07 4.79 -3.93
C LEU A 42 -0.76 4.00 -3.81
N GLN A 43 -0.80 2.78 -3.27
CA GLN A 43 0.37 1.91 -3.20
C GLN A 43 0.83 1.46 -4.59
N ALA A 44 -0.10 1.16 -5.51
CA ALA A 44 0.23 0.85 -6.89
C ALA A 44 0.90 2.04 -7.59
N GLU A 45 0.33 3.23 -7.46
CA GLU A 45 0.90 4.46 -8.03
C GLU A 45 2.30 4.78 -7.46
N THR A 46 2.47 4.63 -6.15
CA THR A 46 3.77 4.87 -5.48
C THR A 46 4.83 3.87 -5.98
N ARG A 47 4.46 2.59 -6.15
CA ARG A 47 5.35 1.57 -6.72
C ARG A 47 5.73 1.92 -8.16
N GLU A 48 4.77 2.30 -9.00
CA GLU A 48 5.04 2.73 -10.37
C GLU A 48 5.95 3.96 -10.42
N PHE A 49 5.69 4.95 -9.58
CA PHE A 49 6.47 6.17 -9.51
C PHE A 49 7.92 5.88 -9.11
N GLY A 50 8.14 5.06 -8.08
CA GLY A 50 9.48 4.62 -7.68
C GLY A 50 10.22 3.83 -8.78
N VAL A 51 9.51 3.00 -9.54
CA VAL A 51 10.07 2.30 -10.71
C VAL A 51 10.47 3.29 -11.80
N ARG A 52 9.63 4.29 -12.10
CA ARG A 52 9.94 5.33 -13.10
C ARG A 52 11.16 6.15 -12.70
N GLU A 53 11.25 6.55 -11.43
CA GLU A 53 12.40 7.29 -10.90
C GLU A 53 13.70 6.49 -11.00
N SER A 54 13.64 5.21 -10.63
CA SER A 54 14.79 4.29 -10.70
C SER A 54 15.29 4.11 -12.13
N LYS A 55 14.38 3.96 -13.10
CA LYS A 55 14.72 3.86 -14.54
C LYS A 55 15.39 5.12 -15.09
N ILE A 56 14.94 6.30 -14.65
CA ILE A 56 15.53 7.58 -15.06
C ILE A 56 16.94 7.72 -14.49
N LYS A 57 17.15 7.36 -13.21
CA LYS A 57 18.48 7.37 -12.58
C LYS A 57 19.46 6.42 -13.30
N THR A 58 19.03 5.21 -13.68
CA THR A 58 19.87 4.27 -14.43
C THR A 58 20.24 4.74 -15.85
N ARG A 59 19.36 5.49 -16.53
CA ARG A 59 19.66 6.06 -17.86
C ARG A 59 20.61 7.26 -17.81
N LYS A 60 20.55 8.07 -16.74
CA LYS A 60 21.45 9.23 -16.55
C LYS A 60 22.87 8.87 -16.08
N GLN A 61 23.11 7.60 -15.71
CA GLN A 61 24.41 7.08 -15.27
C GLN A 61 25.04 6.10 -16.27
N SER A 62 24.42 5.88 -17.43
CA SER A 62 25.07 5.13 -18.52
C SER A 62 26.01 6.08 -19.28
N PRO A 63 27.26 5.67 -19.56
CA PRO A 63 28.31 6.52 -20.15
C PRO A 63 28.00 6.96 -21.58
#